data_AF-A0A7U9DQ59-F1
#
_entry.id   AF-A0A7U9DQ59-F1
#
_cell.length_a   1.000
_cell.length_b   1.000
_cell.length_c   1.000
_cell.angle_alpha   90.00
_cell.angle_beta   90.00
_cell.angle_gamma   90.00
#
_symmetry.space_group_name_H-M   'P 1'
#
loop_
_entity.id
_entity.type
_entity.pdbx_description
1 polymer ?
#
loop_
_entity_poly.entity_id
_entity_poly.type
_entity_poly.pdbx_seq_one_letter_code
_entity_poly.pdbx_strand_id
1 'polypeptide(L)'
;MAVHYHHPRGHFLSRQSRQSRQSRQSRQSGQSGRSGRLARRLTQLYGGLVLYGASSALLVRSGLGLEPWNVLHQGLAEHTGLSMGVVLTVVGAVVLLLWIPLRQRPGLGTVSNVLVIGAAMDATLSIVPDAHGWTLRIAAMVAGIVLNGAATGLYIAARFGPGPRDGLMTGLNRRTGLSVRLVRTAVEITVVVTGFALGGTVGLGTLLYAVSIGPLAQVFLRAFAVPPAPDGSTVVAAGQPRRAILRR
;
A
#
# COMPACT_ATOMS: atom_id res chain seq x y z
N MET A 1 76.03 18.71 -33.29
CA MET A 1 75.57 18.26 -31.96
C MET A 1 74.66 19.33 -31.37
N ALA A 2 73.34 19.19 -31.51
CA ALA A 2 72.30 19.80 -30.65
C ALA A 2 70.93 19.25 -31.10
N VAL A 3 70.24 18.56 -30.20
CA VAL A 3 69.01 17.80 -30.43
C VAL A 3 67.79 18.69 -30.17
N HIS A 4 66.85 18.72 -31.12
CA HIS A 4 65.54 19.37 -31.03
C HIS A 4 64.63 18.66 -30.00
N TYR A 5 64.06 19.40 -29.04
CA TYR A 5 63.00 18.91 -28.15
C TYR A 5 61.62 19.37 -28.65
N HIS A 6 60.72 18.40 -28.91
CA HIS A 6 59.32 18.61 -29.27
C HIS A 6 58.44 18.52 -28.01
N HIS A 7 57.64 19.55 -27.72
CA HIS A 7 56.77 19.60 -26.53
C HIS A 7 55.35 19.09 -26.87
N PRO A 8 54.81 18.05 -26.19
CA PRO A 8 53.46 17.55 -26.46
C PRO A 8 52.43 18.15 -25.47
N ARG A 9 51.85 19.32 -25.78
CA ARG A 9 50.81 19.97 -24.94
C ARG A 9 49.35 19.71 -25.40
N GLY A 10 49.11 18.95 -26.47
CA GLY A 10 47.77 18.78 -27.06
C GLY A 10 46.88 17.66 -26.48
N HIS A 11 47.44 16.65 -25.78
CA HIS A 11 46.69 15.42 -25.44
C HIS A 11 45.97 15.43 -24.09
N PHE A 12 46.21 16.41 -23.21
CA PHE A 12 45.66 16.41 -21.85
C PHE A 12 44.26 17.05 -21.75
N LEU A 13 43.99 18.11 -22.52
CA LEU A 13 42.70 18.84 -22.49
C LEU A 13 41.55 18.06 -23.15
N SER A 14 41.85 17.18 -24.11
CA SER A 14 40.85 16.35 -24.80
C SER A 14 40.37 15.15 -23.96
N ARG A 15 41.17 14.68 -23.00
CA ARG A 15 40.79 13.60 -22.07
C ARG A 15 39.87 14.08 -20.95
N GLN A 16 40.12 15.27 -20.39
CA GLN A 16 39.26 15.85 -19.33
C GLN A 16 37.86 16.23 -19.85
N SER A 17 37.75 16.74 -21.08
CA SER A 17 36.46 17.06 -21.70
C SER A 17 35.61 15.82 -22.04
N ARG A 18 36.24 14.70 -22.38
CA ARG A 18 35.53 13.41 -22.58
C ARG A 18 35.05 12.80 -21.27
N GLN A 19 35.86 12.84 -20.20
CA GLN A 19 35.46 12.31 -18.88
C GLN A 19 34.34 13.12 -18.21
N SER A 20 34.33 14.46 -18.38
CA SER A 20 33.25 15.32 -17.89
C SER A 20 31.93 15.14 -18.67
N ARG A 21 31.99 14.85 -19.98
CA ARG A 21 30.80 14.50 -20.77
C ARG A 21 30.23 13.13 -20.41
N GLN A 22 31.08 12.12 -20.22
CA GLN A 22 30.65 10.77 -19.81
C GLN A 22 30.02 10.74 -18.41
N SER A 23 30.59 11.49 -17.44
CA SER A 23 30.01 11.61 -16.09
C SER A 23 28.70 12.40 -16.05
N ARG A 24 28.51 13.37 -16.95
CA ARG A 24 27.21 14.04 -17.13
C ARG A 24 26.17 13.13 -17.77
N GLN A 25 26.54 12.35 -18.79
CA GLN A 25 25.64 11.40 -19.45
C GLN A 25 25.21 10.26 -18.52
N SER A 26 26.11 9.71 -17.70
CA SER A 26 25.76 8.67 -16.73
C SER A 26 24.87 9.18 -15.58
N ARG A 27 25.05 10.43 -15.16
CA ARG A 27 24.13 11.09 -14.20
C ARG A 27 22.76 11.36 -14.81
N GLN A 28 22.68 11.76 -16.08
CA GLN A 28 21.42 12.02 -16.77
C GLN A 28 20.63 10.74 -17.05
N SER A 29 21.29 9.64 -17.46
CA SER A 29 20.63 8.34 -17.66
C SER A 29 20.17 7.70 -16.34
N GLY A 30 20.90 7.92 -15.24
CA GLY A 30 20.47 7.51 -13.90
C GLY A 30 19.27 8.30 -13.36
N GLN A 31 19.16 9.59 -13.70
CA GLN A 31 18.05 10.45 -13.28
C GLN A 31 16.75 10.18 -14.05
N SER A 32 16.82 9.91 -15.36
CA SER A 32 15.64 9.55 -16.17
C SER A 32 15.04 8.20 -15.74
N GLY A 33 15.88 7.20 -15.47
CA GLY A 33 15.45 5.90 -14.96
C GLY A 33 14.84 5.95 -13.55
N ARG A 34 15.33 6.86 -12.68
CA ARG A 34 14.74 7.08 -11.34
C ARG A 34 13.37 7.75 -11.42
N SER A 35 13.22 8.75 -12.28
CA SER A 35 11.96 9.50 -12.46
C SER A 35 10.84 8.61 -13.02
N GLY A 36 11.14 7.77 -14.01
CA GLY A 36 10.16 6.81 -14.56
C GLY A 36 9.70 5.76 -13.54
N ARG A 37 10.61 5.28 -12.68
CA ARG A 37 10.25 4.35 -11.59
C ARG A 37 9.38 5.01 -10.53
N LEU A 38 9.62 6.27 -10.20
CA LEU A 38 8.81 7.02 -9.23
C LEU A 38 7.39 7.25 -9.77
N ALA A 39 7.28 7.72 -11.02
CA ALA A 39 5.99 7.93 -11.68
C ALA A 39 5.15 6.66 -11.69
N ARG A 40 5.73 5.52 -12.11
CA ARG A 40 5.04 4.22 -12.10
C ARG A 40 4.52 3.83 -10.71
N ARG A 41 5.33 4.01 -9.67
CA ARG A 41 4.92 3.70 -8.29
C ARG A 41 3.81 4.63 -7.81
N LEU A 42 3.84 5.92 -8.15
CA LEU A 42 2.78 6.86 -7.80
C LEU A 42 1.48 6.53 -8.51
N THR A 43 1.53 6.17 -9.79
CA THR A 43 0.35 5.68 -10.53
C THR A 43 -0.22 4.41 -9.91
N GLN A 44 0.64 3.46 -9.50
CA GLN A 44 0.20 2.26 -8.78
C GLN A 44 -0.46 2.60 -7.43
N LEU A 45 0.11 3.56 -6.68
CA LEU A 45 -0.46 4.01 -5.43
C LEU A 45 -1.84 4.62 -5.65
N TYR A 46 -1.94 5.73 -6.39
CA TYR A 46 -3.20 6.44 -6.54
C TYR A 46 -4.26 5.63 -7.30
N GLY A 47 -3.86 4.89 -8.34
CA GLY A 47 -4.75 3.96 -9.03
C GLY A 47 -5.26 2.86 -8.10
N GLY A 48 -4.39 2.31 -7.25
CA GLY A 48 -4.79 1.34 -6.23
C GLY A 48 -5.74 1.93 -5.19
N LEU A 49 -5.50 3.16 -4.70
CA LEU A 49 -6.34 3.81 -3.70
C LEU A 49 -7.73 4.18 -4.25
N VAL A 50 -7.80 4.71 -5.47
CA VAL A 50 -9.09 5.01 -6.13
C VAL A 50 -9.87 3.72 -6.38
N LEU A 51 -9.20 2.68 -6.89
CA LEU A 51 -9.83 1.38 -7.11
C LEU A 51 -10.31 0.77 -5.79
N TYR A 52 -9.58 0.97 -4.69
CA TYR A 52 -9.99 0.50 -3.37
C TYR A 52 -11.32 1.14 -2.97
N GLY A 53 -11.41 2.48 -2.96
CA GLY A 53 -12.65 3.18 -2.62
C GLY A 53 -13.81 2.80 -3.53
N ALA A 54 -13.58 2.71 -4.84
CA ALA A 54 -14.61 2.29 -5.79
C ALA A 54 -15.09 0.85 -5.56
N SER A 55 -14.18 -0.08 -5.30
CA SER A 55 -14.51 -1.48 -5.02
C SER A 55 -15.29 -1.65 -3.72
N SER A 56 -14.94 -0.88 -2.68
CA SER A 56 -15.67 -0.82 -1.41
C SER A 56 -17.07 -0.25 -1.61
N ALA A 57 -17.25 0.75 -2.48
CA ALA A 57 -18.57 1.30 -2.80
C ALA A 57 -19.45 0.26 -3.50
N LEU A 58 -18.90 -0.58 -4.37
CA LEU A 58 -19.64 -1.70 -4.97
C LEU A 58 -20.12 -2.71 -3.93
N LEU A 59 -19.31 -3.01 -2.91
CA LEU A 59 -19.72 -3.85 -1.78
C LEU A 59 -20.90 -3.23 -1.02
N VAL A 60 -20.85 -1.91 -0.77
CA VAL A 60 -21.98 -1.18 -0.17
C VAL A 60 -23.23 -1.27 -1.05
N ARG A 61 -23.12 -0.97 -2.34
CA ARG A 61 -24.25 -1.02 -3.29
C ARG A 61 -24.81 -2.43 -3.49
N SER A 62 -24.02 -3.48 -3.23
CA SER A 62 -24.51 -4.86 -3.26
C SER A 62 -25.52 -5.16 -2.14
N GLY A 63 -25.37 -4.50 -0.98
CA GLY A 63 -26.16 -4.78 0.22
C GLY A 63 -26.09 -6.23 0.69
N LEU A 64 -25.03 -6.99 0.35
CA LEU A 64 -24.88 -8.40 0.75
C LEU A 64 -23.85 -8.59 1.89
N GLY A 65 -23.31 -7.50 2.42
CA GLY A 65 -22.28 -7.50 3.46
C GLY A 65 -21.03 -6.74 3.04
N LEU A 66 -20.34 -6.16 4.02
CA LEU A 66 -19.18 -5.30 3.82
C LEU A 66 -17.89 -5.96 4.28
N GLU A 67 -16.74 -5.40 3.89
CA GLU A 67 -15.47 -5.74 4.49
C GLU A 67 -15.42 -5.30 5.98
N PRO A 68 -14.62 -5.98 6.83
CA PRO A 68 -14.64 -5.82 8.29
C PRO A 68 -14.67 -4.38 8.81
N TRP A 69 -13.87 -3.49 8.22
CA TRP A 69 -13.78 -2.10 8.64
C TRP A 69 -14.95 -1.27 8.13
N ASN A 70 -15.51 -1.60 6.96
CA ASN A 70 -16.68 -0.90 6.45
C ASN A 70 -17.95 -1.28 7.19
N VAL A 71 -18.01 -2.43 7.86
CA VAL A 71 -19.06 -2.71 8.84
C VAL A 71 -19.05 -1.64 9.94
N LEU A 72 -17.86 -1.32 10.47
CA LEU A 72 -17.70 -0.24 11.46
C LEU A 72 -18.02 1.13 10.88
N HIS A 73 -17.48 1.46 9.70
CA HIS A 73 -17.73 2.75 9.07
C HIS A 73 -19.21 2.95 8.75
N GLN A 74 -19.93 1.91 8.32
CA GLN A 74 -21.36 1.97 8.06
C GLN A 74 -22.14 2.24 9.35
N GLY A 75 -21.90 1.48 10.41
CA GLY A 75 -22.60 1.72 11.67
C GLY A 75 -22.35 3.13 12.21
N LEU A 76 -21.11 3.63 12.12
CA LEU A 76 -20.79 5.01 12.50
C LEU A 76 -21.46 6.05 11.57
N ALA A 77 -21.52 5.80 10.27
CA ALA A 77 -22.19 6.69 9.32
C ALA A 77 -23.69 6.80 9.62
N GLU A 78 -24.35 5.68 9.91
CA GLU A 78 -25.77 5.63 10.26
C GLU A 78 -26.07 6.39 11.56
N HIS A 79 -25.17 6.33 12.56
CA HIS A 79 -25.33 7.05 13.82
C HIS A 79 -24.95 8.54 13.77
N THR A 80 -23.99 8.92 12.92
CA THR A 80 -23.50 10.31 12.86
C THR A 80 -24.17 11.14 11.77
N GLY A 81 -24.81 10.50 10.78
CA GLY A 81 -25.33 11.16 9.59
C GLY A 81 -24.26 11.62 8.60
N LEU A 82 -22.99 11.27 8.83
CA LEU A 82 -21.88 11.57 7.94
C LEU A 82 -21.83 10.56 6.78
N SER A 83 -21.24 10.96 5.65
CA SER A 83 -21.01 10.03 4.54
C SER A 83 -20.00 8.94 4.92
N MET A 84 -20.10 7.79 4.25
CA MET A 84 -19.17 6.67 4.43
C MET A 84 -17.72 7.09 4.22
N GLY A 85 -17.43 7.88 3.19
CA GLY A 85 -16.08 8.36 2.90
C GLY A 85 -15.54 9.27 3.99
N VAL A 86 -16.35 10.18 4.53
CA VAL A 86 -15.95 11.05 5.65
C VAL A 86 -15.66 10.22 6.90
N VAL A 87 -16.53 9.26 7.24
CA VAL A 87 -16.30 8.37 8.40
C VAL A 87 -15.02 7.57 8.23
N LEU A 88 -14.77 7.03 7.04
CA LEU A 88 -13.55 6.29 6.72
C LEU A 88 -12.30 7.18 6.88
N THR A 89 -12.37 8.44 6.44
CA THR A 89 -11.30 9.42 6.65
C THR A 89 -11.09 9.76 8.13
N VAL A 90 -12.16 9.97 8.90
CA VAL A 90 -12.09 10.30 10.33
C VAL A 90 -11.53 9.13 11.13
N VAL A 91 -12.07 7.92 10.95
CA VAL A 91 -11.58 6.71 11.62
C VAL A 91 -10.13 6.44 11.23
N GLY A 92 -9.79 6.60 9.94
CA GLY A 92 -8.41 6.52 9.47
C GLY A 92 -7.48 7.51 10.20
N ALA A 93 -7.89 8.76 10.35
CA ALA A 93 -7.14 9.77 11.09
C ALA A 93 -6.99 9.41 12.58
N VAL A 94 -8.05 8.91 13.23
CA VAL A 94 -8.00 8.42 14.62
C VAL A 94 -7.00 7.27 14.76
N VAL A 95 -7.01 6.31 13.83
CA VAL A 95 -6.04 5.21 13.81
C VAL A 95 -4.60 5.73 13.64
N LEU A 96 -4.39 6.77 12.84
CA LEU A 96 -3.07 7.41 12.73
C LEU A 96 -2.65 8.13 14.01
N LEU A 97 -3.58 8.72 14.76
CA LEU A 97 -3.27 9.28 16.09
C LEU A 97 -2.86 8.17 17.07
N LEU A 98 -3.46 6.99 16.99
CA LEU A 98 -3.03 5.81 17.77
C LEU A 98 -1.60 5.36 17.41
N TRP A 99 -1.01 5.83 16.31
CA TRP A 99 0.40 5.57 16.00
C TRP A 99 1.39 6.42 16.81
N ILE A 100 0.95 7.54 17.39
CA ILE A 100 1.78 8.42 18.22
C ILE A 100 2.45 7.63 19.35
N PRO A 101 1.72 6.84 20.17
CA PRO A 101 2.38 5.96 21.14
C PRO A 101 3.23 4.92 20.41
N LEU A 102 2.77 4.33 19.30
CA LEU A 102 3.52 3.30 18.56
C LEU A 102 4.84 3.81 17.92
N ARG A 103 5.14 5.11 17.96
CA ARG A 103 6.34 5.74 17.38
C ARG A 103 6.55 5.40 15.90
N GLN A 104 5.45 5.20 15.17
CA GLN A 104 5.50 4.95 13.73
C GLN A 104 5.37 6.25 12.95
N ARG A 105 6.24 6.46 11.97
CA ARG A 105 6.18 7.65 11.11
C ARG A 105 5.24 7.37 9.93
N PRO A 106 4.13 8.12 9.78
CA PRO A 106 3.26 7.97 8.63
C PRO A 106 4.01 8.34 7.35
N GLY A 107 3.85 7.53 6.31
CA GLY A 107 4.38 7.82 4.97
C GLY A 107 3.36 8.56 4.12
N LEU A 108 3.78 9.01 2.92
CA LEU A 108 2.86 9.59 1.93
C LEU A 108 1.69 8.64 1.63
N GLY A 109 1.99 7.35 1.41
CA GLY A 109 0.96 6.34 1.15
C GLY A 109 -0.04 6.19 2.29
N THR A 110 0.39 6.40 3.54
CA THR A 110 -0.46 6.30 4.73
C THR A 110 -1.52 7.41 4.76
N VAL A 111 -1.12 8.66 4.54
CA VAL A 111 -2.03 9.80 4.53
C VAL A 111 -2.91 9.77 3.27
N SER A 112 -2.32 9.49 2.11
CA SER A 112 -3.07 9.34 0.87
C SER A 112 -4.13 8.23 0.97
N ASN A 113 -3.85 7.13 1.66
CA ASN A 113 -4.81 6.05 1.84
C ASN A 113 -6.08 6.52 2.56
N VAL A 114 -5.94 7.28 3.65
CA VAL A 114 -7.07 7.83 4.41
C VAL A 114 -7.94 8.76 3.57
N LEU A 115 -7.29 9.67 2.84
CA LEU A 115 -8.00 10.73 2.12
C LEU A 115 -8.57 10.25 0.78
N VAL A 116 -7.76 9.55 -0.02
CA VAL A 116 -8.12 9.16 -1.39
C VAL A 116 -9.15 8.05 -1.38
N ILE A 117 -9.07 7.09 -0.45
CA ILE A 117 -10.06 6.01 -0.38
C ILE A 117 -11.42 6.58 0.03
N GLY A 118 -11.47 7.44 1.04
CA GLY A 118 -12.71 8.09 1.48
C GLY A 118 -13.35 8.91 0.35
N ALA A 119 -12.56 9.75 -0.32
CA ALA A 119 -13.06 10.54 -1.45
C ALA A 119 -13.53 9.68 -2.62
N ALA A 120 -12.78 8.63 -2.99
CA ALA A 120 -13.15 7.72 -4.07
C ALA A 120 -14.41 6.89 -3.73
N MET A 121 -14.58 6.52 -2.47
CA MET A 121 -15.78 5.85 -1.95
C MET A 121 -17.02 6.72 -2.18
N ASP A 122 -17.00 7.96 -1.67
CA ASP A 122 -18.15 8.87 -1.79
C ASP A 122 -18.42 9.25 -3.25
N ALA A 123 -17.38 9.52 -4.03
CA ALA A 123 -17.51 9.78 -5.46
C ALA A 123 -18.19 8.60 -6.18
N THR A 124 -17.78 7.36 -5.88
CA THR A 124 -18.37 6.17 -6.50
C THR A 124 -19.82 5.96 -6.04
N LEU A 125 -20.10 6.12 -4.74
CA LEU A 125 -21.47 6.05 -4.24
C LEU A 125 -22.36 7.12 -4.87
N SER A 126 -21.87 8.32 -5.15
CA SER A 126 -22.68 9.37 -5.77
C SER A 126 -23.12 9.06 -7.21
N ILE A 127 -22.39 8.19 -7.92
CA ILE A 127 -22.60 7.89 -9.35
C ILE A 127 -23.22 6.50 -9.54
N VAL A 128 -22.80 5.52 -8.74
CA VAL A 128 -23.27 4.13 -8.85
C VAL A 128 -24.54 3.97 -8.02
N PRO A 129 -25.69 3.61 -8.64
CA PRO A 129 -26.93 3.37 -7.92
C PRO A 129 -26.90 2.05 -7.14
N ASP A 130 -27.90 1.86 -6.27
CA ASP A 130 -28.09 0.58 -5.56
C ASP A 130 -28.31 -0.58 -6.52
N ALA A 131 -27.72 -1.73 -6.20
CA ALA A 131 -27.89 -2.95 -6.97
C ALA A 131 -29.27 -3.55 -6.70
N HIS A 132 -30.14 -3.50 -7.71
CA HIS A 132 -31.48 -4.07 -7.63
C HIS A 132 -31.51 -5.47 -8.25
N GLY A 133 -32.12 -6.43 -7.54
CA GLY A 133 -32.20 -7.83 -7.96
C GLY A 133 -30.96 -8.65 -7.60
N TRP A 134 -31.16 -9.95 -7.37
CA TRP A 134 -30.12 -10.86 -6.88
C TRP A 134 -28.90 -10.93 -7.80
N THR A 135 -29.09 -10.95 -9.12
CA THR A 135 -27.99 -11.03 -10.09
C THR A 135 -27.03 -9.84 -9.96
N LEU A 136 -27.54 -8.61 -9.94
CA LEU A 136 -26.70 -7.42 -9.86
C LEU A 136 -26.03 -7.30 -8.49
N ARG A 137 -26.73 -7.67 -7.41
CA ARG A 137 -26.16 -7.69 -6.06
C ARG A 137 -25.00 -8.67 -5.94
N ILE A 138 -25.16 -9.90 -6.44
CA ILE A 138 -24.09 -10.91 -6.45
C ILE A 138 -22.93 -10.47 -7.34
N ALA A 139 -23.21 -9.94 -8.54
CA ALA A 139 -22.18 -9.45 -9.45
C ALA A 139 -21.38 -8.29 -8.83
N ALA A 140 -22.06 -7.31 -8.23
CA ALA A 140 -21.43 -6.18 -7.53
C ALA A 140 -20.60 -6.64 -6.33
N MET A 141 -21.09 -7.61 -5.56
CA MET A 141 -20.36 -8.20 -4.44
C MET A 141 -19.07 -8.90 -4.92
N VAL A 142 -19.18 -9.80 -5.90
CA VAL A 142 -18.02 -10.54 -6.42
C VAL A 142 -17.01 -9.59 -7.08
N ALA A 143 -17.47 -8.65 -7.91
CA ALA A 143 -16.62 -7.65 -8.52
C ALA A 143 -15.94 -6.77 -7.46
N GLY A 144 -16.69 -6.29 -6.46
CA GLY A 144 -16.17 -5.52 -5.34
C GLY A 144 -15.04 -6.27 -4.62
N ILE A 145 -15.24 -7.53 -4.26
CA ILE A 145 -14.22 -8.36 -3.60
C ILE A 145 -12.95 -8.51 -4.46
N VAL A 146 -13.11 -8.87 -5.74
CA VAL A 146 -11.96 -9.11 -6.64
C VAL A 146 -11.19 -7.81 -6.91
N LEU A 147 -11.90 -6.72 -7.20
CA LEU A 147 -11.31 -5.40 -7.43
C LEU A 147 -10.63 -4.87 -6.16
N ASN A 148 -11.19 -5.14 -4.98
CA ASN A 148 -10.58 -4.75 -3.71
C ASN A 148 -9.27 -5.51 -3.47
N GLY A 149 -9.22 -6.81 -3.81
CA GLY A 149 -7.98 -7.58 -3.81
C GLY A 149 -6.92 -7.01 -4.76
N ALA A 150 -7.32 -6.63 -5.98
CA ALA A 150 -6.44 -6.01 -6.97
C ALA A 150 -5.92 -4.64 -6.51
N ALA A 151 -6.81 -3.80 -5.98
CA ALA A 151 -6.48 -2.51 -5.38
C ALA A 151 -5.46 -2.66 -4.25
N THR A 152 -5.67 -3.65 -3.38
CA THR A 152 -4.75 -3.98 -2.28
C THR A 152 -3.36 -4.35 -2.81
N GLY A 153 -3.28 -5.19 -3.84
CA GLY A 153 -2.02 -5.51 -4.50
C GLY A 153 -1.32 -4.29 -5.09
N LEU A 154 -2.05 -3.42 -5.79
CA LEU A 154 -1.51 -2.22 -6.44
C LEU A 154 -0.92 -1.23 -5.44
N TYR A 155 -1.66 -0.85 -4.40
CA TYR A 155 -1.19 0.17 -3.47
C TYR A 155 -0.04 -0.35 -2.60
N ILE A 156 -0.06 -1.62 -2.19
CA ILE A 156 1.04 -2.23 -1.41
C ILE A 156 2.30 -2.34 -2.27
N ALA A 157 2.17 -2.77 -3.53
CA ALA A 157 3.30 -2.89 -4.45
C ALA A 157 4.00 -1.54 -4.74
N ALA A 158 3.28 -0.41 -4.56
CA ALA A 158 3.85 0.92 -4.70
C ALA A 158 4.89 1.28 -3.63
N ARG A 159 4.90 0.57 -2.48
CA ARG A 159 5.91 0.71 -1.39
C ARG A 159 6.04 2.14 -0.82
N PHE A 160 4.94 2.88 -0.67
CA PHE A 160 4.92 4.25 -0.11
C PHE A 160 4.55 4.32 1.39
N GLY A 161 4.56 3.17 2.07
CA GLY A 161 4.18 3.03 3.47
C GLY A 161 2.86 2.26 3.62
N PRO A 162 2.64 1.63 4.78
CA PRO A 162 1.42 0.88 5.06
C PRO A 162 0.21 1.81 5.25
N GLY A 163 -1.00 1.30 5.00
CA GLY A 163 -2.22 1.98 5.39
C GLY A 163 -2.36 2.08 6.92
N PRO A 164 -3.22 2.98 7.45
CA PRO A 164 -3.44 3.13 8.89
C PRO A 164 -3.73 1.81 9.60
N ARG A 165 -4.60 0.99 9.00
CA ARG A 165 -4.96 -0.36 9.48
C ARG A 165 -3.74 -1.28 9.55
N ASP A 166 -2.97 -1.36 8.47
CA ASP A 166 -1.84 -2.29 8.40
C ASP A 166 -0.70 -1.87 9.34
N GLY A 167 -0.47 -0.57 9.47
CA GLY A 167 0.51 -0.08 10.44
C GLY A 167 0.03 -0.20 11.88
N LEU A 168 -1.27 -0.13 12.17
CA LEU A 168 -1.80 -0.47 13.50
C LEU A 168 -1.50 -1.94 13.84
N MET A 169 -1.78 -2.87 12.92
CA MET A 169 -1.54 -4.30 13.12
C MET A 169 -0.05 -4.61 13.33
N THR A 170 0.83 -4.04 12.50
CA THR A 170 2.29 -4.25 12.62
C THR A 170 2.88 -3.53 13.84
N GLY A 171 2.31 -2.38 14.22
CA GLY A 171 2.65 -1.65 15.43
C GLY A 171 2.34 -2.43 16.70
N LEU A 172 1.11 -2.95 16.79
CA LEU A 172 0.66 -3.76 17.92
C LEU A 172 1.52 -5.00 18.08
N ASN A 173 1.81 -5.74 17.00
CA ASN A 173 2.75 -6.86 17.03
C ASN A 173 4.11 -6.44 17.63
N ARG A 174 4.72 -5.36 17.13
CA ARG A 174 6.03 -4.89 17.64
C ARG A 174 6.01 -4.51 19.13
N ARG A 175 4.86 -4.08 19.66
CA ARG A 175 4.72 -3.71 21.07
C ARG A 175 4.36 -4.87 21.97
N THR A 176 3.51 -5.80 21.53
CA THR A 176 3.00 -6.89 22.37
C THR A 176 3.76 -8.21 22.19
N GLY A 177 4.53 -8.36 21.10
CA GLY A 177 5.19 -9.61 20.73
C GLY A 177 4.23 -10.70 20.22
N LEU A 178 2.93 -10.40 20.11
CA LEU A 178 1.93 -11.34 19.59
C LEU A 178 2.06 -11.50 18.08
N SER A 179 1.74 -12.69 17.58
CA SER A 179 1.79 -12.94 16.13
C SER A 179 0.92 -11.95 15.34
N VAL A 180 1.40 -11.54 14.15
CA VAL A 180 0.64 -10.65 13.23
C VAL A 180 -0.75 -11.21 12.93
N ARG A 181 -0.86 -12.53 12.80
CA ARG A 181 -2.15 -13.20 12.54
C ARG A 181 -3.12 -12.99 13.70
N LEU A 182 -2.68 -13.21 14.94
CA LEU A 182 -3.53 -13.03 16.12
C LEU A 182 -3.98 -11.57 16.28
N VAL A 183 -3.05 -10.62 16.17
CA VAL A 183 -3.37 -9.18 16.24
C VAL A 183 -4.38 -8.79 15.16
N ARG A 184 -4.15 -9.24 13.92
CA ARG A 184 -5.05 -8.98 12.80
C ARG A 184 -6.45 -9.53 13.06
N THR A 185 -6.55 -10.80 13.46
CA THR A 185 -7.83 -11.45 13.75
C THR A 185 -8.56 -10.77 14.89
N ALA A 186 -7.89 -10.44 15.99
CA ALA A 186 -8.51 -9.76 17.12
C ALA A 186 -9.05 -8.38 16.73
N VAL A 187 -8.26 -7.58 15.99
CA VAL A 187 -8.70 -6.27 15.51
C VAL A 187 -9.87 -6.41 14.53
N GLU A 188 -9.79 -7.33 13.56
CA GLU A 188 -10.86 -7.57 12.58
C GLU A 188 -12.17 -8.00 13.23
N ILE A 189 -12.12 -8.92 14.20
CA ILE A 189 -13.30 -9.34 14.96
C ILE A 189 -13.86 -8.15 15.75
N THR A 190 -13.00 -7.39 16.43
CA THR A 190 -13.43 -6.24 17.24
C THR A 190 -14.17 -5.21 16.39
N VAL A 191 -13.63 -4.84 15.22
CA VAL A 191 -14.27 -3.85 14.35
C VAL A 191 -15.56 -4.38 13.74
N VAL A 192 -15.64 -5.67 13.37
CA VAL A 192 -16.87 -6.28 12.85
C VAL A 192 -17.95 -6.32 13.91
N VAL A 193 -17.63 -6.81 15.12
CA VAL A 193 -18.59 -6.91 16.22
C VAL A 193 -19.09 -5.52 16.61
N THR A 194 -18.18 -4.56 16.75
CA THR A 194 -18.53 -3.17 17.09
C THR A 194 -19.38 -2.55 15.99
N GLY A 195 -18.97 -2.70 14.73
CA GLY A 195 -19.72 -2.16 13.60
C GLY A 195 -21.11 -2.75 13.46
N PHE A 196 -21.23 -4.07 13.63
CA PHE A 196 -22.52 -4.77 13.58
C PHE A 196 -23.44 -4.32 14.72
N ALA A 197 -22.90 -4.16 15.93
CA ALA A 197 -23.65 -3.61 17.07
C ALA A 197 -24.13 -2.17 16.83
N LEU A 198 -23.41 -1.40 16.01
CA LEU A 198 -23.75 -0.04 15.58
C LEU A 198 -24.66 0.00 14.33
N GLY A 199 -25.19 -1.14 13.85
CA GLY A 199 -26.09 -1.20 12.69
C GLY A 199 -25.41 -1.53 11.35
N GLY A 200 -24.08 -1.66 11.33
CA GLY A 200 -23.34 -2.04 10.12
C GLY A 200 -23.74 -3.40 9.56
N THR A 201 -23.76 -3.53 8.23
CA THR A 201 -24.24 -4.73 7.55
C THR A 201 -23.18 -5.82 7.51
N VAL A 202 -23.47 -6.94 8.19
CA VAL A 202 -22.73 -8.20 8.07
C VAL A 202 -23.57 -9.20 7.28
N GLY A 203 -22.97 -9.84 6.28
CA GLY A 203 -23.68 -10.80 5.44
C GLY A 203 -22.77 -11.76 4.68
N LEU A 204 -23.31 -12.38 3.63
CA LEU A 204 -22.58 -13.33 2.79
C LEU A 204 -21.34 -12.71 2.15
N GLY A 205 -21.41 -11.43 1.77
CA GLY A 205 -20.29 -10.65 1.25
C GLY A 205 -19.17 -10.50 2.27
N THR A 206 -19.51 -10.29 3.55
CA THR A 206 -18.52 -10.19 4.64
C THR A 206 -17.80 -11.51 4.86
N LEU A 207 -18.54 -12.62 4.88
CA LEU A 207 -17.96 -13.97 5.02
C LEU A 207 -17.07 -14.31 3.83
N LEU A 208 -17.58 -14.10 2.61
CA LEU A 208 -16.83 -14.35 1.38
C LEU A 208 -15.57 -13.48 1.30
N TYR A 209 -15.67 -12.20 1.70
CA TYR A 209 -14.52 -11.30 1.77
C TYR A 209 -13.49 -11.82 2.76
N ALA A 210 -13.89 -12.20 3.97
CA ALA A 210 -12.97 -12.68 5.01
C ALA A 210 -12.14 -13.90 4.55
N VAL A 211 -12.76 -14.85 3.84
CA VAL A 211 -12.06 -16.05 3.36
C VAL A 211 -11.26 -15.82 2.08
N SER A 212 -11.69 -14.91 1.20
CA SER A 212 -11.10 -14.74 -0.13
C SER A 212 -10.04 -13.64 -0.21
N ILE A 213 -10.11 -12.60 0.63
CA ILE A 213 -9.25 -11.43 0.50
C ILE A 213 -7.77 -11.76 0.72
N GLY A 214 -7.46 -12.70 1.62
CA GLY A 214 -6.08 -13.14 1.88
C GLY A 214 -5.41 -13.73 0.63
N PRO A 215 -5.97 -14.81 0.06
CA PRO A 215 -5.51 -15.37 -1.21
C PRO A 215 -5.48 -14.36 -2.36
N LEU A 216 -6.54 -13.55 -2.53
CA LEU A 216 -6.62 -12.56 -3.61
C LEU A 216 -5.52 -11.50 -3.50
N ALA A 217 -5.33 -10.93 -2.31
CA ALA A 217 -4.28 -9.94 -2.08
C ALA A 217 -2.89 -10.52 -2.39
N GLN A 218 -2.63 -11.78 -2.05
CA GLN A 218 -1.36 -12.45 -2.37
C GLN A 218 -1.16 -12.64 -3.87
N VAL A 219 -2.20 -13.04 -4.61
CA VAL A 219 -2.14 -13.19 -6.07
C VAL A 219 -1.84 -11.85 -6.74
N PHE A 220 -2.59 -10.81 -6.39
CA PHE A 220 -2.42 -9.50 -7.01
C PHE A 220 -1.13 -8.80 -6.58
N LEU A 221 -0.68 -8.97 -5.34
CA LEU A 221 0.62 -8.46 -4.91
C LEU A 221 1.76 -9.07 -5.72
N ARG A 222 1.69 -10.38 -6.03
CA ARG A 222 2.66 -11.04 -6.91
C ARG A 222 2.56 -10.52 -8.36
N ALA A 223 1.35 -10.34 -8.87
CA ALA A 223 1.12 -9.84 -10.22
C ALA A 223 1.63 -8.40 -10.42
N PHE A 224 1.48 -7.54 -9.42
CA PHE A 224 1.87 -6.13 -9.48
C PHE A 224 3.26 -5.83 -8.89
N ALA A 225 3.95 -6.85 -8.37
CA ALA A 225 5.26 -6.71 -7.76
C ALA A 225 6.23 -6.01 -8.73
N VAL A 226 6.78 -4.87 -8.31
CA VAL A 226 7.85 -4.20 -9.04
C VAL A 226 9.17 -4.84 -8.60
N PRO A 227 9.96 -5.44 -9.52
CA PRO A 227 11.27 -5.99 -9.18
C PRO A 227 12.10 -4.96 -8.43
N PRO A 228 12.84 -5.35 -7.38
CA PRO A 228 13.80 -4.44 -6.76
C PRO A 228 14.78 -3.97 -7.85
N ALA A 229 15.21 -2.71 -7.78
CA ALA A 229 16.31 -2.27 -8.61
C ALA A 229 17.52 -3.18 -8.32
N PRO A 230 18.29 -3.62 -9.33
CA PRO A 230 19.59 -4.21 -9.09
C PRO A 230 20.54 -3.09 -8.66
N ASP A 231 20.31 -2.53 -7.48
CA ASP A 231 21.29 -1.68 -6.82
C ASP A 231 22.21 -2.63 -6.06
N GLY A 232 23.44 -2.76 -6.57
CA GLY A 232 24.54 -3.37 -5.86
C GLY A 232 24.68 -2.70 -4.49
N SER A 233 24.20 -3.40 -3.47
CA SER A 233 24.40 -3.07 -2.06
C SER A 233 24.41 -4.38 -1.30
N THR A 234 25.44 -5.17 -1.59
CA THR A 234 26.03 -6.14 -0.65
C THR A 234 26.55 -5.38 0.56
N VAL A 235 25.68 -4.98 1.50
CA VAL A 235 26.04 -4.76 2.90
C VAL A 235 24.81 -5.05 3.77
N VAL A 236 25.03 -5.84 4.83
CA VAL A 236 24.11 -6.40 5.85
C VAL A 236 23.39 -7.68 5.38
N ALA A 237 23.88 -8.89 5.68
CA ALA A 237 24.29 -9.34 7.01
C ALA A 237 25.70 -9.96 7.05
N ALA A 238 26.62 -9.23 7.67
CA ALA A 238 27.64 -9.86 8.49
C ALA A 238 26.92 -10.54 9.66
N GLY A 239 27.10 -11.86 9.76
CA GLY A 239 26.51 -12.69 10.78
C GLY A 239 26.85 -14.15 10.55
N GLN A 240 28.15 -14.45 10.35
CA GLN A 240 28.64 -15.82 10.52
C GLN A 240 28.54 -16.19 12.00
N PRO A 241 27.86 -17.29 12.39
CA PRO A 241 28.22 -18.01 13.59
C PRO A 241 29.37 -18.96 13.21
N ARG A 242 30.61 -18.49 13.41
CA ARG A 242 31.79 -19.35 13.37
C ARG A 242 31.73 -20.24 14.62
N ARG A 243 31.20 -21.47 14.48
CA ARG A 243 31.42 -22.54 15.47
C ARG A 243 32.90 -22.90 15.41
N ALA A 244 33.69 -22.23 16.24
CA ALA A 244 35.04 -22.65 16.56
C ALA A 244 34.95 -23.87 17.47
N ILE A 245 35.39 -24.98 16.91
CA ILE A 245 35.78 -26.21 17.58
C ILE A 245 36.85 -25.86 18.62
N LEU A 246 36.60 -26.16 19.89
CA LEU A 246 37.67 -26.39 20.86
C LEU A 246 37.50 -27.82 21.38
N ARG A 247 38.40 -28.66 20.86
CA ARG A 247 38.73 -29.99 21.36
C ARG A 247 39.97 -29.80 22.23
N ARG A 248 39.91 -30.20 23.50
CA ARG A 248 41.03 -30.78 24.23
C ARG A 248 40.50 -31.99 24.96
#